data_AF-U2P097-F1
#
_entry.id   AF-U2P097-F1
#
_cell.length_a   1.000
_cell.length_b   1.000
_cell.length_c   1.000
_cell.angle_alpha   90.00
_cell.angle_beta   90.00
_cell.angle_gamma   90.00
#
_symmetry.space_group_name_H-M   'P 1'
#
loop_
_entity.id
_entity.type
_entity.pdbx_description
1 polymer ?
#
loop_
_entity_poly.entity_id
_entity_poly.type
_entity_poly.pdbx_seq_one_letter_code
_entity_poly.pdbx_strand_id
1 'polypeptide(L)'
;MAFFDWLRRMIEPTRQTRPQHNRRRATPPTKPASPAPIPAPSDPSPEPSVRLIAQPTPTKQIDTSQLPTATLVVRLVDERDRPLQPALVLTGPLHGPVHLRFPEIPGYALQDIHGFTQEYLSRYSLTSLVYVRQWGQPIIAYLVDYDTNRLLTLPQIHRGRLGQAFNLTPPAMANYHIFQAQGSQRGAFSDQTGQIVYYYRRNSWQTVQRVNQYVLLDTDHAVFDEPNGRKYGYQFPAHSLWRLFIVITLTNGDVWYNLGGEQWLIAQETTRREHPLANLALPQPPTWHPQSFDRLGSVDYVPGKAVTCYQAPYGEVAGTLEHGAPLDIRGRIVDDQHLVWYQIGPKMYINARYVRLVKTDTL
;
A
#
# COMPACT_ATOMS: atom_id res chain seq x y z
N MET A 1 -2.31 -5.18 3.01
CA MET A 1 -2.28 -3.85 3.68
C MET A 1 -0.95 -3.10 3.53
N ALA A 2 0.16 -3.71 3.09
CA ALA A 2 1.48 -3.06 3.07
C ALA A 2 1.66 -1.87 2.10
N PHE A 3 0.89 -1.77 1.00
CA PHE A 3 1.04 -0.71 0.00
C PHE A 3 0.62 0.68 0.52
N PHE A 4 -0.44 0.73 1.33
CA PHE A 4 -1.00 2.00 1.83
C PHE A 4 -0.29 2.53 3.09
N ASP A 5 0.31 1.65 3.89
CA ASP A 5 1.15 2.06 5.03
C ASP A 5 2.50 2.65 4.57
N TRP A 6 3.03 2.19 3.43
CA TRP A 6 4.21 2.80 2.80
C TRP A 6 3.95 4.24 2.33
N LEU A 7 2.76 4.52 1.76
CA LEU A 7 2.34 5.87 1.35
C LEU A 7 2.23 6.85 2.53
N ARG A 8 1.79 6.39 3.71
CA ARG A 8 1.76 7.24 4.92
C ARG A 8 3.15 7.52 5.50
N ARG A 9 4.06 6.55 5.47
CA ARG A 9 5.40 6.68 6.08
C ARG A 9 6.36 7.60 5.33
N MET A 10 6.12 7.88 4.04
CA MET A 10 6.95 8.85 3.29
C MET A 10 6.52 10.33 3.46
N ILE A 11 5.58 10.65 4.36
CA ILE A 11 4.96 11.98 4.44
C ILE A 11 5.08 12.65 5.84
N GLU A 12 5.69 12.00 6.84
CA GLU A 12 6.01 12.69 8.10
C GLU A 12 7.43 13.27 8.08
N PRO A 13 7.63 14.60 8.16
CA PRO A 13 8.93 15.13 8.54
C PRO A 13 9.15 14.77 10.00
N THR A 14 10.25 14.05 10.27
CA THR A 14 10.72 13.72 11.61
C THR A 14 10.81 14.98 12.46
N ARG A 15 9.79 15.26 13.28
CA ARG A 15 9.90 16.24 14.38
C ARG A 15 10.74 15.61 15.48
N GLN A 16 12.05 15.75 15.37
CA GLN A 16 12.92 15.61 16.53
C GLN A 16 12.63 16.78 17.48
N THR A 17 11.72 16.58 18.43
CA THR A 17 11.59 17.44 19.60
C THR A 17 12.78 17.20 20.51
N ARG A 18 13.77 18.10 20.47
CA ARG A 18 14.74 18.28 21.56
C ARG A 18 14.16 19.27 22.58
N PRO A 19 14.22 19.00 23.90
CA PRO A 19 13.77 19.94 24.91
C PRO A 19 14.80 21.07 25.05
N GLN A 20 14.37 22.32 24.85
CA GLN A 20 15.21 23.50 25.06
C GLN A 20 14.85 24.15 26.39
N HIS A 21 15.76 24.02 27.36
CA HIS A 21 15.67 24.66 28.67
C HIS A 21 16.07 26.13 28.55
N ASN A 22 15.20 27.02 29.04
CA ASN A 22 15.43 28.45 29.19
C ASN A 22 16.74 28.78 29.92
N ARG A 23 17.57 29.65 29.34
CA ARG A 23 18.46 30.54 30.10
C ARG A 23 18.62 31.89 29.39
N ARG A 24 18.06 32.92 30.02
CA ARG A 24 18.34 34.34 29.76
C ARG A 24 19.80 34.64 30.12
N ARG A 25 20.55 35.34 29.24
CA ARG A 25 21.58 36.30 29.65
C ARG A 25 21.79 37.36 28.56
N ALA A 26 21.82 38.62 29.01
CA ALA A 26 21.92 39.84 28.23
C ALA A 26 23.30 40.03 27.56
N THR A 27 23.35 40.81 26.47
CA THR A 27 24.57 41.38 25.88
C THR A 27 24.34 42.87 25.51
N PRO A 28 25.37 43.75 25.61
CA PRO A 28 25.26 45.20 25.42
C PRO A 28 25.46 45.64 23.96
N PRO A 29 25.23 46.93 23.62
CA PRO A 29 25.22 47.39 22.22
C PRO A 29 26.63 47.64 21.71
N THR A 30 26.91 47.23 20.48
CA THR A 30 28.17 47.56 19.78
C THR A 30 27.88 48.46 18.58
N LYS A 31 28.68 49.53 18.47
CA LYS A 31 28.67 50.61 17.47
C LYS A 31 28.77 50.14 16.00
N PRO A 32 28.37 50.99 15.03
CA PRO A 32 28.41 50.68 13.60
C PRO A 32 29.86 50.69 13.05
N ALA A 33 30.18 49.67 12.23
CA ALA A 33 31.44 49.60 11.50
C ALA A 33 31.33 50.33 10.15
N SER A 34 32.27 51.23 9.89
CA SER A 34 32.53 51.85 8.59
C SER A 34 33.14 50.84 7.60
N PRO A 35 32.98 51.04 6.28
CA PRO A 35 33.43 50.09 5.26
C PRO A 35 34.94 50.19 5.01
N ALA A 36 35.60 49.04 4.85
CA ALA A 36 36.98 48.93 4.40
C ALA A 36 37.03 48.66 2.87
N PRO A 37 38.14 49.02 2.19
CA PRO A 37 38.12 49.46 0.80
C PRO A 37 38.35 48.35 -0.25
N ILE A 38 37.90 48.67 -1.47
CA ILE A 38 38.06 47.91 -2.72
C ILE A 38 39.55 47.79 -3.10
N PRO A 39 40.05 46.62 -3.52
CA PRO A 39 41.31 46.53 -4.25
C PRO A 39 41.08 46.61 -5.77
N ALA A 40 41.85 47.45 -6.45
CA ALA A 40 42.05 47.51 -7.89
C ALA A 40 43.57 47.66 -8.17
N PRO A 41 44.00 47.64 -9.44
CA PRO A 41 44.33 46.47 -10.26
C PRO A 41 45.86 46.22 -10.31
N SER A 42 46.26 45.01 -10.67
CA SER A 42 47.68 44.68 -10.95
C SER A 42 47.97 44.84 -12.44
N ASP A 43 48.84 45.79 -12.78
CA ASP A 43 49.40 46.04 -14.11
C ASP A 43 50.73 45.25 -14.32
N PRO A 44 51.36 45.25 -15.51
CA PRO A 44 51.90 44.06 -16.15
C PRO A 44 53.43 43.90 -16.01
N SER A 45 53.93 42.71 -16.34
CA SER A 45 55.38 42.40 -16.44
C SER A 45 55.78 42.13 -17.91
N PRO A 46 57.06 42.30 -18.28
CA PRO A 46 57.46 43.11 -19.43
C PRO A 46 57.75 42.31 -20.71
N GLU A 47 57.70 43.03 -21.82
CA GLU A 47 58.25 42.60 -23.12
C GLU A 47 59.75 42.27 -23.04
N PRO A 48 60.22 41.27 -23.80
CA PRO A 48 61.57 41.24 -24.31
C PRO A 48 61.62 41.61 -25.80
N SER A 49 62.47 42.58 -26.09
CA SER A 49 62.87 43.05 -27.41
C SER A 49 63.63 42.00 -28.22
N VAL A 50 63.23 41.92 -29.49
CA VAL A 50 63.90 41.45 -30.72
C VAL A 50 65.38 41.03 -30.63
N ARG A 51 65.67 39.78 -31.03
CA ARG A 51 66.92 39.40 -31.72
C ARG A 51 66.62 39.07 -33.18
N LEU A 52 67.35 39.70 -34.10
CA LEU A 52 67.28 39.48 -35.55
C LEU A 52 68.32 38.44 -36.00
N ILE A 53 67.78 37.44 -36.73
CA ILE A 53 68.35 36.66 -37.84
C ILE A 53 69.33 35.51 -37.52
N ALA A 54 68.82 34.30 -37.70
CA ALA A 54 69.52 33.24 -38.44
C ALA A 54 68.68 32.89 -39.68
N GLN A 55 69.32 32.87 -40.85
CA GLN A 55 68.75 32.51 -42.15
C GLN A 55 68.26 31.05 -42.21
N PRO A 56 67.39 30.71 -43.19
CA PRO A 56 66.62 29.48 -43.18
C PRO A 56 67.45 28.27 -43.61
N THR A 57 67.44 27.21 -42.80
CA THR A 57 67.92 25.88 -43.17
C THR A 57 66.70 25.03 -43.58
N PRO A 58 66.83 24.12 -44.56
CA PRO A 58 65.82 23.82 -45.54
C PRO A 58 64.65 23.03 -44.98
N THR A 59 63.48 23.41 -45.46
CA THR A 59 62.25 22.63 -45.65
C THR A 59 62.30 21.21 -45.08
N LYS A 60 61.82 21.06 -43.84
CA LYS A 60 61.14 19.81 -43.50
C LYS A 60 59.91 19.80 -44.38
N GLN A 61 59.91 18.94 -45.40
CA GLN A 61 58.80 18.72 -46.31
C GLN A 61 57.52 18.60 -45.46
N ILE A 62 56.69 19.64 -45.52
CA ILE A 62 55.27 19.49 -45.22
C ILE A 62 54.80 18.62 -46.37
N ASP A 63 54.42 17.37 -46.07
CA ASP A 63 53.65 16.58 -47.00
C ASP A 63 52.47 17.45 -47.45
N THR A 64 52.51 17.89 -48.71
CA THR A 64 51.49 18.75 -49.33
C THR A 64 50.28 17.90 -49.75
N SER A 65 50.03 16.80 -49.03
CA SER A 65 48.97 15.86 -49.32
C SER A 65 47.64 16.35 -48.74
N GLN A 66 46.94 17.10 -49.60
CA GLN A 66 45.50 17.34 -49.65
C GLN A 66 44.94 18.51 -48.80
N LEU A 67 44.75 19.67 -49.44
CA LEU A 67 43.71 20.62 -49.03
C LEU A 67 42.34 19.91 -49.09
N PRO A 68 41.44 20.11 -48.10
CA PRO A 68 40.09 19.56 -48.18
C PRO A 68 39.42 20.06 -49.46
N THR A 69 39.01 19.12 -50.33
CA THR A 69 38.40 19.42 -51.64
C THR A 69 36.86 19.39 -51.58
N ALA A 70 36.32 18.89 -50.46
CA ALA A 70 34.89 18.77 -50.20
C ALA A 70 34.52 19.18 -48.77
N THR A 71 33.30 19.72 -48.62
CA THR A 71 32.68 20.11 -47.36
C THR A 71 31.30 19.48 -47.24
N LEU A 72 31.03 18.85 -46.10
CA LEU A 72 29.73 18.33 -45.72
C LEU A 72 29.21 19.14 -44.53
N VAL A 73 28.03 19.74 -44.69
CA VAL A 73 27.31 20.41 -43.61
C VAL A 73 26.29 19.42 -43.04
N VAL A 74 26.33 19.21 -41.72
CA VAL A 74 25.39 18.35 -41.01
C VAL A 74 24.51 19.20 -40.12
N ARG A 75 23.23 19.34 -40.49
CA ARG A 75 22.22 20.04 -39.67
C ARG A 75 21.67 19.08 -38.61
N LEU A 76 21.47 19.59 -37.40
CA LEU A 76 20.79 18.87 -36.32
C LEU A 76 19.49 19.59 -36.03
N VAL A 77 18.36 19.01 -36.42
CA VAL A 77 17.06 19.66 -36.38
C VAL A 77 16.02 18.84 -35.63
N ASP A 78 14.99 19.50 -35.11
CA ASP A 78 13.81 18.82 -34.60
C ASP A 78 12.83 18.42 -35.73
N GLU A 79 11.73 17.74 -35.37
CA GLU A 79 10.65 17.34 -36.29
C GLU A 79 10.00 18.52 -37.06
N ARG A 80 10.29 19.77 -36.68
CA ARG A 80 9.77 21.00 -37.30
C ARG A 80 10.86 21.77 -38.04
N ASP A 81 11.98 21.11 -38.37
CA ASP A 81 13.17 21.67 -39.02
C ASP A 81 13.85 22.82 -38.23
N ARG A 82 13.60 22.92 -36.92
CA ARG A 82 14.24 23.93 -36.08
C ARG A 82 15.62 23.43 -35.62
N PRO A 83 16.68 24.23 -35.75
CA PRO A 83 18.01 23.82 -35.34
C PRO A 83 18.06 23.63 -33.83
N LEU A 84 18.57 22.47 -33.39
CA LEU A 84 18.74 22.13 -31.98
C LEU A 84 20.11 22.57 -31.44
N GLN A 85 21.12 22.60 -32.31
CA GLN A 85 22.50 22.99 -32.04
C GLN A 85 23.11 23.60 -33.32
N PRO A 86 24.29 24.25 -33.24
CA PRO A 86 25.03 24.65 -34.43
C PRO A 86 25.31 23.45 -35.35
N ALA A 87 25.25 23.68 -36.67
CA ALA A 87 25.56 22.64 -37.66
C ALA A 87 27.03 22.21 -37.56
N LEU A 88 27.28 20.92 -37.79
CA LEU A 88 28.65 20.42 -37.91
C LEU A 88 29.15 20.64 -39.33
N VAL A 89 30.44 20.96 -39.46
CA VAL A 89 31.10 21.10 -40.75
C VAL A 89 32.23 20.09 -40.80
N LEU A 90 32.12 19.13 -41.72
CA LEU A 90 33.13 18.10 -41.95
C LEU A 90 33.81 18.38 -43.29
N THR A 91 35.14 18.35 -43.32
CA THR A 91 35.92 18.62 -44.54
C THR A 91 36.87 17.46 -44.85
N GLY A 92 37.03 17.13 -46.13
CA GLY A 92 37.92 16.05 -46.55
C GLY A 92 38.19 16.03 -48.06
N PRO A 93 38.97 15.06 -48.55
CA PRO A 93 39.17 14.88 -49.98
C PRO A 93 37.88 14.37 -50.63
N LEU A 94 37.64 14.77 -51.88
CA LEU A 94 36.52 14.24 -52.68
C LEU A 94 36.67 12.72 -52.82
N HIS A 95 35.57 11.97 -52.69
CA HIS A 95 35.51 10.51 -52.59
C HIS A 95 36.25 9.90 -51.39
N GLY A 96 36.75 10.72 -50.46
CA GLY A 96 37.29 10.24 -49.19
C GLY A 96 36.18 9.82 -48.22
N PRO A 97 36.51 9.02 -47.18
CA PRO A 97 35.55 8.57 -46.18
C PRO A 97 35.10 9.70 -45.24
N VAL A 98 33.81 9.71 -44.91
CA VAL A 98 33.19 10.61 -43.94
C VAL A 98 33.10 9.90 -42.58
N HIS A 99 33.76 10.47 -41.58
CA HIS A 99 33.71 9.97 -40.20
C HIS A 99 32.73 10.81 -39.37
N LEU A 100 31.42 10.60 -39.59
CA LEU A 100 30.38 11.26 -38.80
C LEU A 100 30.05 10.44 -37.55
N ARG A 101 30.24 11.03 -36.37
CA ARG A 101 29.66 10.52 -35.12
C ARG A 101 28.36 11.27 -34.86
N PHE A 102 27.26 10.54 -34.68
CA PHE A 102 25.96 11.14 -34.38
C PHE A 102 26.01 11.82 -33.01
N PRO A 103 25.73 13.13 -32.94
CA PRO A 103 25.75 13.84 -31.67
C PRO A 103 24.62 13.39 -30.74
N GLU A 104 24.94 13.21 -29.46
CA GLU A 104 23.93 13.01 -28.43
C GLU A 104 23.38 14.36 -27.98
N ILE A 105 22.08 14.55 -28.14
CA ILE A 105 21.38 15.76 -27.69
C ILE A 105 20.54 15.37 -26.46
N PRO A 106 20.82 15.93 -25.27
CA PRO A 106 20.08 15.60 -24.05
C PRO A 106 18.57 15.74 -24.23
N GLY A 107 17.82 14.66 -23.94
CA GLY A 107 16.37 14.63 -24.05
C GLY A 107 15.81 14.45 -25.46
N TYR A 108 16.65 14.15 -26.45
CA TYR A 108 16.25 13.84 -27.81
C TYR A 108 16.82 12.50 -28.26
N ALA A 109 16.10 11.82 -29.13
CA ALA A 109 16.56 10.62 -29.83
C ALA A 109 16.67 10.92 -31.32
N LEU A 110 17.70 10.39 -31.98
CA LEU A 110 17.81 10.45 -33.44
C LEU A 110 16.69 9.58 -34.04
N GLN A 111 15.82 10.19 -34.84
CA GLN A 111 14.69 9.51 -35.47
C GLN A 111 14.96 9.21 -36.95
N ASP A 112 15.52 10.17 -37.68
CA ASP A 112 15.73 10.06 -39.12
C ASP A 112 17.01 10.77 -39.58
N ILE A 113 17.51 10.38 -40.74
CA ILE A 113 18.68 10.97 -41.39
C ILE A 113 18.36 11.20 -42.87
N HIS A 114 18.44 12.45 -43.31
CA HIS A 114 18.31 12.82 -44.71
C HIS A 114 19.66 13.17 -45.32
N GLY A 115 19.94 12.66 -46.52
CA GLY A 115 21.20 12.92 -47.23
C GLY A 115 22.42 12.29 -46.55
N PHE A 116 22.25 11.14 -45.88
CA PHE A 116 23.36 10.39 -45.30
C PHE A 116 24.35 9.95 -46.38
N THR A 117 25.64 10.07 -46.09
CA THR A 117 26.72 9.56 -46.95
C THR A 117 27.89 9.08 -46.09
N GLN A 118 28.58 8.04 -46.55
CA GLN A 118 29.82 7.54 -45.96
C GLN A 118 31.07 8.09 -46.67
N GLU A 119 30.89 8.83 -47.77
CA GLU A 119 31.96 9.43 -48.57
C GLU A 119 31.62 10.85 -49.04
N TYR A 120 32.64 11.65 -49.35
CA TYR A 120 32.46 12.98 -49.92
C TYR A 120 32.10 12.91 -51.41
N LEU A 121 30.81 12.80 -51.73
CA LEU A 121 30.32 12.65 -53.11
C LEU A 121 30.38 13.94 -53.94
N SER A 122 30.45 15.11 -53.31
CA SER A 122 30.47 16.42 -53.97
C SER A 122 31.30 17.43 -53.18
N ARG A 123 31.68 18.56 -53.82
CA ARG A 123 32.40 19.66 -53.15
C ARG A 123 31.61 20.27 -51.99
N TYR A 124 30.28 20.27 -52.11
CA TYR A 124 29.35 20.72 -51.09
C TYR A 124 28.19 19.74 -50.99
N SER A 125 27.96 19.22 -49.79
CA SER A 125 26.85 18.30 -49.49
C SER A 125 26.17 18.70 -48.18
N LEU A 126 24.92 18.28 -48.02
CA LEU A 126 24.09 18.56 -46.87
C LEU A 126 23.49 17.25 -46.34
N THR A 127 23.69 16.99 -45.06
CA THR A 127 22.99 15.93 -44.31
C THR A 127 22.16 16.60 -43.21
N SER A 128 20.93 16.12 -42.99
CA SER A 128 20.10 16.55 -41.87
C SER A 128 19.86 15.36 -40.94
N LEU A 129 20.26 15.50 -39.69
CA LEU A 129 19.92 14.58 -38.60
C LEU A 129 18.65 15.11 -37.93
N VAL A 130 17.56 14.35 -38.00
CA VAL A 130 16.25 14.71 -37.44
C VAL A 130 16.08 14.04 -36.09
N TYR A 131 15.94 14.84 -35.05
CA TYR A 131 15.82 14.40 -33.67
C TYR A 131 14.41 14.62 -33.14
N VAL A 132 13.90 13.63 -32.41
CA VAL A 132 12.60 13.69 -31.73
C VAL A 132 12.79 13.84 -30.24
N ARG A 133 11.98 14.70 -29.63
CA ARG A 133 12.03 14.86 -28.17
C ARG A 133 11.55 13.58 -27.50
N GLN A 134 12.31 13.08 -26.55
CA GLN A 134 11.98 11.86 -25.84
C GLN A 134 10.69 12.02 -25.02
N TRP A 135 10.07 10.90 -24.69
CA TRP A 135 8.96 10.89 -23.72
C TRP A 135 9.52 11.13 -22.31
N GLY A 136 8.82 11.94 -21.53
CA GLY A 136 9.03 11.95 -20.09
C GLY A 136 8.38 10.73 -19.46
N GLN A 137 8.77 10.41 -18.23
CA GLN A 137 8.08 9.41 -17.43
C GLN A 137 6.65 9.88 -17.09
N PRO A 138 5.69 8.95 -16.99
CA PRO A 138 4.30 9.30 -16.79
C PRO A 138 4.05 9.89 -15.40
N ILE A 139 2.93 10.60 -15.27
CA ILE A 139 2.37 11.01 -13.98
C ILE A 139 1.14 10.17 -13.74
N ILE A 140 1.10 9.48 -12.60
CA ILE A 140 -0.03 8.62 -12.23
C ILE A 140 -0.88 9.34 -11.19
N ALA A 141 -2.15 9.55 -11.51
CA ALA A 141 -3.14 10.17 -10.64
C ALA A 141 -4.05 9.11 -10.01
N TYR A 142 -4.13 9.13 -8.68
CA TYR A 142 -5.00 8.25 -7.89
C TYR A 142 -6.15 9.05 -7.30
N LEU A 143 -7.38 8.57 -7.46
CA LEU A 143 -8.57 9.16 -6.86
C LEU A 143 -9.02 8.26 -5.71
N VAL A 144 -8.90 8.75 -4.49
CA VAL A 144 -9.05 7.94 -3.27
C VAL A 144 -10.12 8.53 -2.38
N ASP A 145 -10.99 7.67 -1.86
CA ASP A 145 -11.91 8.01 -0.77
C ASP A 145 -11.09 8.25 0.51
N TYR A 146 -11.10 9.47 1.04
CA TYR A 146 -10.31 9.86 2.21
C TYR A 146 -10.69 9.08 3.48
N ASP A 147 -11.95 8.71 3.59
CA ASP A 147 -12.49 8.09 4.80
C ASP A 147 -12.26 6.58 4.81
N THR A 148 -12.38 5.91 3.65
CA THR A 148 -12.21 4.46 3.53
C THR A 148 -10.85 4.03 2.95
N ASN A 149 -10.06 4.96 2.41
CA ASN A 149 -8.84 4.72 1.62
C ASN A 149 -9.07 3.87 0.36
N ARG A 150 -10.32 3.67 -0.07
CA ARG A 150 -10.63 2.91 -1.27
C ARG A 150 -10.32 3.74 -2.52
N LEU A 151 -9.79 3.08 -3.53
CA LEU A 151 -9.65 3.66 -4.86
C LEU A 151 -11.03 3.81 -5.51
N LEU A 152 -11.38 5.02 -5.93
CA LEU A 152 -12.69 5.32 -6.51
C LEU A 152 -12.81 4.88 -7.97
N THR A 153 -11.70 4.94 -8.71
CA THR A 153 -11.61 4.54 -10.11
C THR A 153 -10.18 4.10 -10.43
N LEU A 154 -9.97 3.41 -11.55
CA LEU A 154 -8.63 3.02 -11.98
C LEU A 154 -7.68 4.24 -12.05
N PRO A 155 -6.39 4.07 -11.71
CA PRO A 155 -5.44 5.18 -11.75
C PRO A 155 -5.36 5.79 -13.14
N GLN A 156 -5.33 7.12 -13.22
CA GLN A 156 -5.23 7.84 -14.48
C GLN A 156 -3.76 8.06 -14.82
N ILE A 157 -3.36 7.76 -16.06
CA ILE A 157 -1.98 7.89 -16.53
C ILE A 157 -1.90 9.11 -17.46
N HIS A 158 -1.12 10.11 -17.06
CA HIS A 158 -0.83 11.28 -17.87
C HIS A 158 0.56 11.12 -18.50
N ARG A 159 0.65 11.40 -19.81
CA ARG A 159 1.89 11.28 -20.59
C ARG A 159 2.18 12.60 -21.31
N GLY A 160 3.46 12.89 -21.51
CA GLY A 160 3.91 14.04 -22.28
C GLY A 160 5.37 13.90 -22.67
N ARG A 161 5.81 14.74 -23.61
CA ARG A 161 7.23 14.81 -24.00
C ARG A 161 8.06 15.31 -22.81
N LEU A 162 9.31 14.88 -22.71
CA LEU A 162 10.23 15.35 -21.68
C LEU A 162 10.26 16.89 -21.70
N GLY A 163 10.16 17.54 -20.54
CA GLY A 163 10.08 18.99 -20.39
C GLY A 163 8.80 19.65 -20.89
N GLN A 164 7.78 18.91 -21.36
CA GLN A 164 6.47 19.47 -21.66
C GLN A 164 5.75 19.84 -20.37
N ALA A 165 5.18 21.04 -20.31
CA ALA A 165 4.42 21.48 -19.13
C ALA A 165 3.12 20.66 -18.96
N PHE A 166 2.73 20.44 -17.71
CA PHE A 166 1.44 19.87 -17.34
C PHE A 166 0.72 20.75 -16.31
N ASN A 167 -0.60 20.69 -16.34
CA ASN A 167 -1.48 21.27 -15.34
C ASN A 167 -2.65 20.30 -15.12
N LEU A 168 -2.68 19.64 -13.96
CA LEU A 168 -3.61 18.58 -13.62
C LEU A 168 -4.60 19.08 -12.56
N THR A 169 -5.89 18.95 -12.84
CA THR A 169 -6.97 19.29 -11.92
C THR A 169 -7.71 18.02 -11.48
N PRO A 170 -8.24 18.00 -10.24
CA PRO A 170 -9.05 16.88 -9.77
C PRO A 170 -10.29 16.70 -10.65
N PRO A 171 -10.54 15.49 -11.20
CA PRO A 171 -11.76 15.21 -11.96
C PRO A 171 -13.03 15.32 -11.10
N ALA A 172 -14.15 15.71 -11.70
CA ALA A 172 -15.44 15.65 -11.02
C ALA A 172 -15.84 14.20 -10.73
N MET A 173 -16.38 13.95 -9.54
CA MET A 173 -16.79 12.62 -9.08
C MET A 173 -18.21 12.68 -8.52
N ALA A 174 -19.10 11.83 -9.04
CA ALA A 174 -20.50 11.79 -8.59
C ALA A 174 -20.59 11.42 -7.10
N ASN A 175 -21.39 12.14 -6.32
CA ASN A 175 -21.58 11.95 -4.88
C ASN A 175 -20.34 12.24 -4.00
N TYR A 176 -19.29 12.81 -4.58
CA TYR A 176 -18.05 13.16 -3.89
C TYR A 176 -17.69 14.63 -4.11
N HIS A 177 -16.94 15.19 -3.18
CA HIS A 177 -16.26 16.47 -3.34
C HIS A 177 -14.77 16.30 -3.05
N ILE A 178 -13.95 17.14 -3.69
CA ILE A 178 -12.52 17.16 -3.44
C ILE A 178 -12.28 17.65 -2.00
N PHE A 179 -11.49 16.88 -1.26
CA PHE A 179 -11.09 17.21 0.11
C PHE A 179 -9.65 17.72 0.15
N GLN A 180 -8.74 17.00 -0.52
CA GLN A 180 -7.33 17.34 -0.53
C GLN A 180 -6.65 16.79 -1.80
N ALA A 181 -5.58 17.44 -2.23
CA ALA A 181 -4.67 16.89 -3.23
C ALA A 181 -3.25 16.81 -2.66
N GLN A 182 -2.51 15.77 -3.02
CA GLN A 182 -1.11 15.56 -2.63
C GLN A 182 -0.27 15.28 -3.88
N GLY A 183 0.86 15.96 -4.00
CA GLY A 183 1.72 15.93 -5.18
C GLY A 183 1.59 17.19 -6.05
N SER A 184 2.52 17.34 -6.99
CA SER A 184 2.59 18.51 -7.87
C SER A 184 1.50 18.46 -8.94
N GLN A 185 0.57 19.42 -8.91
CA GLN A 185 -0.46 19.60 -9.95
C GLN A 185 0.04 20.33 -11.19
N ARG A 186 1.15 21.06 -11.06
CA ARG A 186 1.76 21.84 -12.14
C ARG A 186 3.25 21.55 -12.18
N GLY A 187 3.82 21.52 -13.37
CA GLY A 187 5.23 21.24 -13.58
C GLY A 187 5.51 20.89 -15.04
N ALA A 188 6.59 20.15 -15.27
CA ALA A 188 6.90 19.56 -16.56
C ALA A 188 7.23 18.08 -16.42
N PHE A 189 6.94 17.28 -17.44
CA PHE A 189 7.31 15.87 -17.45
C PHE A 189 8.84 15.73 -17.39
N SER A 190 9.35 14.93 -16.47
CA SER A 190 10.78 14.68 -16.30
C SER A 190 11.13 13.25 -16.72
N ASP A 191 12.38 12.86 -16.48
CA ASP A 191 12.86 11.49 -16.54
C ASP A 191 12.46 10.65 -15.31
N GLN A 192 11.65 11.20 -14.41
CA GLN A 192 11.17 10.54 -13.19
C GLN A 192 9.64 10.43 -13.19
N THR A 193 9.12 9.28 -12.78
CA THR A 193 7.68 9.05 -12.64
C THR A 193 7.09 9.99 -11.60
N GLY A 194 6.04 10.71 -11.97
CA GLY A 194 5.29 11.55 -11.04
C GLY A 194 4.11 10.80 -10.43
N GLN A 195 3.71 11.23 -9.24
CA GLN A 195 2.49 10.74 -8.58
C GLN A 195 1.69 11.90 -8.03
N ILE A 196 0.37 11.84 -8.21
CA ILE A 196 -0.58 12.73 -7.57
C ILE A 196 -1.73 11.91 -6.97
N VAL A 197 -2.17 12.29 -5.77
CA VAL A 197 -3.31 11.66 -5.10
C VAL A 197 -4.35 12.73 -4.82
N TYR A 198 -5.54 12.54 -5.37
CA TYR A 198 -6.72 13.34 -5.08
C TYR A 198 -7.59 12.58 -4.08
N TYR A 199 -7.74 13.15 -2.89
CA TYR A 199 -8.57 12.64 -1.82
C TYR A 199 -9.95 13.28 -1.89
N TYR A 200 -10.98 12.45 -1.98
CA TYR A 200 -12.38 12.86 -2.01
C TYR A 200 -13.11 12.40 -0.76
N ARG A 201 -14.13 13.15 -0.35
CA ARG A 201 -15.08 12.73 0.67
C ARG A 201 -16.48 12.65 0.10
N ARG A 202 -17.26 11.70 0.60
CA ARG A 202 -18.66 11.52 0.20
C ARG A 202 -19.46 12.74 0.66
N ASN A 203 -20.34 13.22 -0.22
CA ASN A 203 -21.18 14.38 0.07
C ASN A 203 -22.20 14.09 1.16
N SER A 204 -22.67 12.85 1.26
CA SER A 204 -23.65 12.43 2.26
C SER A 204 -23.07 12.16 3.64
N TRP A 205 -21.74 12.20 3.82
CA TRP A 205 -21.08 11.87 5.08
C TRP A 205 -20.72 13.16 5.83
N GLN A 206 -21.46 13.44 6.90
CA GLN A 206 -21.24 14.62 7.74
C GLN A 206 -20.05 14.41 8.68
N THR A 207 -20.01 13.26 9.37
CA THR A 207 -18.90 12.92 10.27
C THR A 207 -18.43 11.49 10.04
N VAL A 208 -17.14 11.26 10.27
CA VAL A 208 -16.51 9.95 10.22
C VAL A 208 -15.56 9.83 11.40
N GLN A 209 -15.81 8.83 12.23
CA GLN A 209 -15.05 8.58 13.45
C GLN A 209 -14.49 7.16 13.38
N ARG A 210 -13.16 7.02 13.42
CA ARG A 210 -12.54 5.71 13.63
C ARG A 210 -12.56 5.42 15.13
N VAL A 211 -13.17 4.31 15.50
CA VAL A 211 -13.41 3.96 16.90
C VAL A 211 -12.86 2.57 17.21
N ASN A 212 -12.73 2.28 18.50
CA ASN A 212 -12.44 0.97 19.04
C ASN A 212 -13.47 0.70 20.14
N GLN A 213 -14.73 0.55 19.72
CA GLN A 213 -15.88 0.35 20.60
C GLN A 213 -16.58 -0.96 20.22
N TYR A 214 -17.59 -1.34 20.99
CA TYR A 214 -18.42 -2.50 20.70
C TYR A 214 -19.89 -2.08 20.63
N VAL A 215 -20.69 -2.89 19.95
CA VAL A 215 -22.13 -2.72 19.83
C VAL A 215 -22.82 -4.05 20.09
N LEU A 216 -23.82 -4.03 20.97
CA LEU A 216 -24.78 -5.12 21.14
C LEU A 216 -25.97 -4.83 20.22
N LEU A 217 -26.37 -5.82 19.43
CA LEU A 217 -27.55 -5.71 18.56
C LEU A 217 -28.79 -6.13 19.35
N ASP A 218 -29.80 -5.27 19.43
CA ASP A 218 -31.03 -5.59 20.16
C ASP A 218 -31.99 -6.42 19.29
N THR A 219 -31.87 -6.31 17.96
CA THR A 219 -32.64 -7.05 16.94
C THR A 219 -31.71 -7.61 15.84
N ASP A 220 -32.27 -8.41 14.92
CA ASP A 220 -31.53 -8.85 13.72
C ASP A 220 -31.26 -7.66 12.78
N HIS A 221 -29.99 -7.46 12.38
CA HIS A 221 -29.58 -6.32 11.56
C HIS A 221 -29.16 -6.73 10.15
N ALA A 222 -29.77 -6.08 9.16
CA ALA A 222 -29.31 -6.14 7.78
C ALA A 222 -27.89 -5.56 7.64
N VAL A 223 -27.07 -6.19 6.81
CA VAL A 223 -25.70 -5.72 6.51
C VAL A 223 -25.65 -5.17 5.09
N PHE A 224 -24.94 -4.07 4.89
CA PHE A 224 -24.77 -3.35 3.63
C PHE A 224 -23.30 -3.21 3.28
N ASP A 225 -22.98 -3.12 1.99
CA ASP A 225 -21.63 -2.86 1.48
C ASP A 225 -21.12 -1.45 1.84
N GLU A 226 -22.05 -0.50 1.90
CA GLU A 226 -21.85 0.86 2.36
C GLU A 226 -23.14 1.45 2.96
N PRO A 227 -23.07 2.57 3.69
CA PRO A 227 -24.25 3.28 4.20
C PRO A 227 -25.21 3.66 3.07
N ASN A 228 -26.48 3.27 3.21
CA ASN A 228 -27.50 3.39 2.16
C ASN A 228 -27.13 2.69 0.83
N GLY A 229 -26.19 1.74 0.88
CA GLY A 229 -25.72 0.97 -0.26
C GLY A 229 -26.57 -0.27 -0.53
N ARG A 230 -25.92 -1.28 -1.11
CA ARG A 230 -26.54 -2.56 -1.43
C ARG A 230 -26.53 -3.46 -0.19
N LYS A 231 -27.71 -3.99 0.14
CA LYS A 231 -27.87 -5.01 1.19
C LYS A 231 -27.23 -6.33 0.77
N TYR A 232 -26.52 -6.98 1.70
CA TYR A 232 -26.06 -8.36 1.57
C TYR A 232 -27.19 -9.37 1.79
N GLY A 233 -26.96 -10.62 1.35
CA GLY A 233 -27.91 -11.72 1.52
C GLY A 233 -27.96 -12.33 2.92
N TYR A 234 -27.28 -11.74 3.90
CA TYR A 234 -27.24 -12.22 5.28
C TYR A 234 -27.44 -11.06 6.27
N GLN A 235 -27.67 -11.41 7.53
CA GLN A 235 -27.88 -10.47 8.63
C GLN A 235 -27.04 -10.86 9.84
N PHE A 236 -26.78 -9.91 10.72
CA PHE A 236 -26.21 -10.20 12.03
C PHE A 236 -27.33 -10.43 13.06
N PRO A 237 -27.25 -11.50 13.86
CA PRO A 237 -28.34 -11.90 14.73
C PRO A 237 -28.49 -10.98 15.94
N ALA A 238 -29.72 -10.87 16.45
CA ALA A 238 -30.01 -10.22 17.73
C ALA A 238 -29.16 -10.80 18.87
N HIS A 239 -28.90 -9.96 19.88
CA HIS A 239 -28.10 -10.27 21.07
C HIS A 239 -26.65 -10.68 20.79
N SER A 240 -26.14 -10.39 19.60
CA SER A 240 -24.73 -10.55 19.27
C SER A 240 -23.92 -9.28 19.54
N LEU A 241 -22.66 -9.44 19.93
CA LEU A 241 -21.75 -8.34 20.20
C LEU A 241 -20.69 -8.24 19.11
N TRP A 242 -20.53 -7.04 18.56
CA TRP A 242 -19.59 -6.76 17.49
C TRP A 242 -18.67 -5.60 17.81
N ARG A 243 -17.45 -5.65 17.26
CA ARG A 243 -16.51 -4.53 17.31
C ARG A 243 -16.85 -3.51 16.24
N LEU A 244 -16.88 -2.23 16.62
CA LEU A 244 -16.99 -1.09 15.73
C LEU A 244 -15.61 -0.60 15.32
N PHE A 245 -15.43 -0.37 14.02
CA PHE A 245 -14.22 0.22 13.45
C PHE A 245 -14.42 1.67 13.01
N ILE A 246 -15.61 1.96 12.45
CA ILE A 246 -15.98 3.30 11.99
C ILE A 246 -17.42 3.56 12.40
N VAL A 247 -17.67 4.77 12.89
CA VAL A 247 -19.00 5.35 13.07
C VAL A 247 -19.09 6.52 12.12
N ILE A 248 -20.16 6.59 11.34
CA ILE A 248 -20.44 7.78 10.53
C ILE A 248 -21.79 8.36 10.89
N THR A 249 -21.91 9.66 10.70
CA THR A 249 -23.20 10.35 10.68
C THR A 249 -23.40 10.89 9.29
N LEU A 250 -24.53 10.54 8.68
CA LEU A 250 -24.93 11.05 7.38
C LEU A 250 -25.52 12.46 7.50
N THR A 251 -25.60 13.18 6.38
CA THR A 251 -26.18 14.54 6.32
C THR A 251 -27.66 14.60 6.68
N ASN A 252 -28.37 13.47 6.58
CA ASN A 252 -29.76 13.34 7.01
C ASN A 252 -29.90 12.99 8.51
N GLY A 253 -28.80 12.84 9.24
CA GLY A 253 -28.78 12.50 10.67
C GLY A 253 -28.65 11.00 10.96
N ASP A 254 -28.78 10.13 9.96
CA ASP A 254 -28.65 8.69 10.17
C ASP A 254 -27.23 8.32 10.61
N VAL A 255 -27.12 7.42 11.58
CA VAL A 255 -25.84 6.92 12.08
C VAL A 255 -25.64 5.49 11.59
N TRP A 256 -24.45 5.24 11.05
CA TRP A 256 -24.06 3.93 10.55
C TRP A 256 -22.78 3.43 11.21
N TYR A 257 -22.70 2.12 11.38
CA TYR A 257 -21.62 1.41 12.03
C TYR A 257 -20.93 0.48 11.05
N ASN A 258 -19.60 0.56 10.99
CA ASN A 258 -18.76 -0.40 10.28
C ASN A 258 -18.23 -1.46 11.24
N LEU A 259 -18.41 -2.72 10.87
CA LEU A 259 -17.98 -3.88 11.68
C LEU A 259 -16.75 -4.58 11.08
N GLY A 260 -16.16 -3.98 10.05
CA GLY A 260 -14.99 -4.48 9.33
C GLY A 260 -15.25 -4.55 7.83
N GLY A 261 -14.22 -4.30 7.02
CA GLY A 261 -14.33 -4.32 5.55
C GLY A 261 -15.50 -3.46 5.04
N GLU A 262 -16.24 -4.00 4.09
CA GLU A 262 -17.46 -3.41 3.53
C GLU A 262 -18.71 -3.91 4.26
N GLN A 263 -18.70 -4.01 5.59
CA GLN A 263 -19.87 -4.45 6.37
C GLN A 263 -20.38 -3.31 7.23
N TRP A 264 -21.55 -2.79 6.86
CA TRP A 264 -22.19 -1.66 7.50
C TRP A 264 -23.61 -2.01 7.95
N LEU A 265 -24.03 -1.47 9.11
CA LEU A 265 -25.42 -1.51 9.57
C LEU A 265 -25.84 -0.16 10.13
N ILE A 266 -27.15 0.09 10.14
CA ILE A 266 -27.74 1.28 10.75
C ILE A 266 -27.69 1.15 12.28
N ALA A 267 -27.43 2.26 12.98
CA ALA A 267 -27.22 2.25 14.43
C ALA A 267 -28.50 2.11 15.29
N GLN A 268 -29.67 2.16 14.68
CA GLN A 268 -30.96 2.05 15.39
C GLN A 268 -31.08 0.66 16.02
N GLU A 269 -31.81 0.52 17.14
CA GLU A 269 -31.97 -0.78 17.82
C GLU A 269 -30.64 -1.45 18.20
N THR A 270 -29.67 -0.63 18.60
CA THR A 270 -28.39 -1.09 19.12
C THR A 270 -28.01 -0.39 20.42
N THR A 271 -27.21 -1.09 21.22
CA THR A 271 -26.65 -0.55 22.45
C THR A 271 -25.12 -0.52 22.40
N ARG A 272 -24.50 0.68 22.45
CA ARG A 272 -23.04 0.82 22.50
C ARG A 272 -22.43 0.31 23.80
N ARG A 273 -21.23 -0.24 23.69
CA ARG A 273 -20.42 -0.77 24.80
C ARG A 273 -18.95 -0.34 24.62
N GLU A 274 -18.29 0.03 25.72
CA GLU A 274 -16.86 0.43 25.70
C GLU A 274 -15.90 -0.77 25.73
N HIS A 275 -16.39 -1.95 26.15
CA HIS A 275 -15.59 -3.15 26.34
C HIS A 275 -16.29 -4.37 25.70
N PRO A 276 -15.52 -5.39 25.27
CA PRO A 276 -16.12 -6.68 24.90
C PRO A 276 -16.87 -7.25 26.10
N LEU A 277 -17.81 -8.18 25.89
CA LEU A 277 -18.51 -8.87 26.97
C LEU A 277 -17.46 -9.49 27.92
N ALA A 278 -17.23 -8.80 29.05
CA ALA A 278 -16.34 -9.24 30.11
C ALA A 278 -17.10 -10.25 30.94
N ASN A 279 -17.38 -11.41 30.35
CA ASN A 279 -17.75 -12.66 31.01
C ASN A 279 -17.87 -13.73 29.92
N LEU A 280 -16.73 -14.17 29.38
CA LEU A 280 -16.61 -15.46 28.68
C LEU A 280 -16.56 -16.61 29.70
N ALA A 281 -17.32 -16.51 30.79
CA ALA A 281 -17.48 -17.65 31.67
C ALA A 281 -18.18 -18.72 30.82
N LEU A 282 -17.48 -19.81 30.51
CA LEU A 282 -18.13 -21.00 29.99
C LEU A 282 -19.31 -21.30 30.93
N PRO A 283 -20.51 -21.61 30.39
CA PRO A 283 -21.60 -22.02 31.24
C PRO A 283 -21.09 -23.13 32.17
N GLN A 284 -21.36 -22.99 33.47
CA GLN A 284 -20.97 -24.01 34.43
C GLN A 284 -21.55 -25.35 33.95
N PRO A 285 -20.75 -26.43 33.86
CA PRO A 285 -21.28 -27.71 33.42
C PRO A 285 -22.44 -28.12 34.33
N PRO A 286 -23.47 -28.79 33.79
CA PRO A 286 -24.63 -29.18 34.58
C PRO A 286 -24.20 -30.02 35.79
N THR A 287 -24.71 -29.66 36.97
CA THR A 287 -24.50 -30.44 38.18
C THR A 287 -25.45 -31.62 38.19
N TRP A 288 -24.91 -32.81 38.00
CA TRP A 288 -25.69 -34.04 37.98
C TRP A 288 -26.00 -34.52 39.40
N HIS A 289 -27.27 -34.83 39.65
CA HIS A 289 -27.75 -35.37 40.92
C HIS A 289 -28.27 -36.80 40.69
N PRO A 290 -27.42 -37.82 40.85
CA PRO A 290 -27.84 -39.21 40.69
C PRO A 290 -28.89 -39.57 41.74
N GLN A 291 -29.99 -40.16 41.29
CA GLN A 291 -30.94 -40.82 42.19
C GLN A 291 -30.30 -42.14 42.65
N SER A 292 -30.42 -42.48 43.94
CA SER A 292 -29.95 -43.77 44.45
C SER A 292 -30.57 -44.91 43.65
N PHE A 293 -29.72 -45.80 43.17
CA PHE A 293 -30.09 -46.89 42.27
C PHE A 293 -29.12 -48.06 42.45
N ASP A 294 -29.17 -48.66 43.63
CA ASP A 294 -28.27 -49.75 44.03
C ASP A 294 -28.63 -51.05 43.29
N ARG A 295 -27.88 -51.34 42.23
CA ARG A 295 -28.05 -52.52 41.38
C ARG A 295 -26.70 -53.10 40.97
N LEU A 296 -26.69 -54.41 40.76
CA LEU A 296 -25.58 -55.09 40.13
C LEU A 296 -25.86 -55.25 38.64
N GLY A 297 -24.81 -55.17 37.84
CA GLY A 297 -24.86 -55.41 36.41
C GLY A 297 -23.52 -55.82 35.84
N SER A 298 -23.45 -55.91 34.52
CA SER A 298 -22.20 -56.06 33.79
C SER A 298 -22.20 -55.20 32.54
N VAL A 299 -21.00 -54.90 32.03
CA VAL A 299 -20.83 -54.18 30.78
C VAL A 299 -21.35 -55.04 29.61
N ASP A 300 -22.38 -54.55 28.93
CA ASP A 300 -22.93 -55.14 27.71
C ASP A 300 -22.37 -54.39 26.49
N TYR A 301 -21.36 -54.98 25.86
CA TYR A 301 -20.61 -54.38 24.76
C TYR A 301 -20.07 -55.49 23.85
N VAL A 302 -19.22 -55.13 22.90
CA VAL A 302 -18.65 -56.11 21.96
C VAL A 302 -17.58 -56.97 22.67
N PRO A 303 -17.63 -58.32 22.56
CA PRO A 303 -16.59 -59.20 23.12
C PRO A 303 -15.18 -58.81 22.69
N GLY A 304 -14.24 -58.78 23.63
CA GLY A 304 -12.86 -58.36 23.40
C GLY A 304 -12.67 -56.85 23.17
N LYS A 305 -13.71 -56.03 23.41
CA LYS A 305 -13.65 -54.56 23.37
C LYS A 305 -14.02 -53.97 24.73
N ALA A 306 -13.70 -52.68 24.89
CA ALA A 306 -14.01 -51.91 26.08
C ALA A 306 -14.89 -50.69 25.75
N VAL A 307 -15.72 -50.29 26.72
CA VAL A 307 -16.56 -49.11 26.69
C VAL A 307 -15.94 -48.00 27.53
N THR A 308 -16.04 -46.76 27.06
CA THR A 308 -15.55 -45.58 27.77
C THR A 308 -16.48 -45.19 28.91
N CYS A 309 -15.90 -44.88 30.06
CA CYS A 309 -16.57 -44.33 31.24
C CYS A 309 -16.10 -42.88 31.47
N TYR A 310 -16.93 -42.07 32.09
CA TYR A 310 -16.76 -40.63 32.19
C TYR A 310 -16.83 -40.12 33.63
N GLN A 311 -16.22 -38.98 33.92
CA GLN A 311 -16.27 -38.36 35.26
C GLN A 311 -17.65 -37.77 35.59
N ALA A 312 -18.43 -37.47 34.55
CA ALA A 312 -19.84 -37.06 34.58
C ALA A 312 -20.47 -37.45 33.23
N PRO A 313 -21.81 -37.54 33.11
CA PRO A 313 -22.46 -37.60 31.80
C PRO A 313 -21.93 -36.49 30.87
N TYR A 314 -21.52 -36.88 29.65
CA TYR A 314 -20.93 -35.99 28.64
C TYR A 314 -19.62 -35.29 29.04
N GLY A 315 -18.99 -35.73 30.14
CA GLY A 315 -17.76 -35.12 30.66
C GLY A 315 -16.48 -35.74 30.10
N GLU A 316 -15.37 -35.43 30.77
CA GLU A 316 -14.06 -36.01 30.48
C GLU A 316 -14.02 -37.52 30.70
N VAL A 317 -13.16 -38.20 29.94
CA VAL A 317 -12.95 -39.65 30.06
C VAL A 317 -12.34 -39.99 31.42
N ALA A 318 -13.00 -40.87 32.18
CA ALA A 318 -12.49 -41.40 33.44
C ALA A 318 -11.72 -42.72 33.24
N GLY A 319 -12.03 -43.49 32.19
CA GLY A 319 -11.38 -44.77 31.90
C GLY A 319 -12.17 -45.60 30.91
N THR A 320 -11.81 -46.89 30.80
CA THR A 320 -12.53 -47.86 29.97
C THR A 320 -12.77 -49.16 30.74
N LEU A 321 -13.87 -49.86 30.43
CA LEU A 321 -14.25 -51.14 31.03
C LEU A 321 -14.51 -52.17 29.94
N GLU A 322 -13.95 -53.36 30.08
CA GLU A 322 -14.11 -54.45 29.11
C GLU A 322 -15.53 -55.04 29.13
N HIS A 323 -15.96 -55.62 28.01
CA HIS A 323 -17.22 -56.37 27.96
C HIS A 323 -17.25 -57.48 29.03
N GLY A 324 -18.38 -57.60 29.72
CA GLY A 324 -18.57 -58.58 30.79
C GLY A 324 -18.03 -58.14 32.15
N ALA A 325 -17.32 -57.01 32.24
CA ALA A 325 -16.84 -56.48 33.51
C ALA A 325 -18.03 -56.23 34.47
N PRO A 326 -17.94 -56.66 35.74
CA PRO A 326 -19.00 -56.46 36.71
C PRO A 326 -19.10 -54.98 37.10
N LEU A 327 -20.32 -54.50 37.29
CA LEU A 327 -20.65 -53.13 37.64
C LEU A 327 -21.42 -53.09 38.95
N ASP A 328 -20.88 -52.34 39.92
CA ASP A 328 -21.58 -51.89 41.11
C ASP A 328 -22.21 -50.51 40.81
N ILE A 329 -23.52 -50.51 40.51
CA ILE A 329 -24.27 -49.31 40.14
C ILE A 329 -24.93 -48.77 41.40
N ARG A 330 -24.69 -47.49 41.67
CA ARG A 330 -25.16 -46.81 42.89
C ARG A 330 -26.14 -45.69 42.61
N GLY A 331 -26.08 -45.16 41.39
CA GLY A 331 -26.83 -43.98 41.02
C GLY A 331 -27.35 -44.06 39.59
N ARG A 332 -28.49 -43.42 39.35
CA ARG A 332 -29.11 -43.28 38.04
C ARG A 332 -29.41 -41.81 37.76
N ILE A 333 -29.04 -41.38 36.57
CA ILE A 333 -29.37 -40.07 36.01
C ILE A 333 -30.18 -40.29 34.74
N VAL A 334 -31.18 -39.43 34.52
CA VAL A 334 -31.86 -39.30 33.24
C VAL A 334 -31.69 -37.86 32.80
N ASP A 335 -31.18 -37.63 31.60
CA ASP A 335 -31.08 -36.28 31.05
C ASP A 335 -32.39 -35.83 30.38
N ASP A 336 -32.36 -34.60 29.87
CA ASP A 336 -33.46 -33.96 29.14
C ASP A 336 -33.82 -34.66 27.82
N GLN A 337 -32.90 -35.44 27.27
CA GLN A 337 -33.08 -36.27 26.08
C GLN A 337 -33.52 -37.71 26.42
N HIS A 338 -33.86 -37.99 27.68
CA HIS A 338 -34.22 -39.31 28.20
C HIS A 338 -33.11 -40.37 28.10
N LEU A 339 -31.84 -39.99 27.88
CA LEU A 339 -30.73 -40.92 28.02
C LEU A 339 -30.47 -41.19 29.49
N VAL A 340 -30.25 -42.47 29.79
CA VAL A 340 -29.97 -42.94 31.14
C VAL A 340 -28.47 -43.13 31.31
N TRP A 341 -27.94 -42.61 32.41
CA TRP A 341 -26.57 -42.81 32.84
C TRP A 341 -26.55 -43.48 34.21
N TYR A 342 -25.66 -44.45 34.38
CA TYR A 342 -25.43 -45.13 35.65
C TYR A 342 -24.14 -44.63 36.28
N GLN A 343 -24.22 -44.29 37.56
CA GLN A 343 -23.05 -44.03 38.39
C GLN A 343 -22.50 -45.36 38.88
N ILE A 344 -21.26 -45.65 38.50
CA ILE A 344 -20.52 -46.84 38.87
C ILE A 344 -19.38 -46.46 39.82
N GLY A 345 -19.33 -47.09 40.99
CA GLY A 345 -18.41 -46.67 42.06
C GLY A 345 -18.61 -45.20 42.49
N PRO A 346 -17.59 -44.55 43.09
CA PRO A 346 -17.77 -43.23 43.71
C PRO A 346 -17.84 -42.06 42.72
N LYS A 347 -17.26 -42.15 41.51
CA LYS A 347 -17.09 -40.98 40.60
C LYS A 347 -17.09 -41.30 39.09
N MET A 348 -17.58 -42.45 38.66
CA MET A 348 -17.60 -42.80 37.23
C MET A 348 -19.01 -42.99 36.72
N TYR A 349 -19.24 -42.64 35.46
CA TYR A 349 -20.52 -42.76 34.79
C TYR A 349 -20.38 -43.52 33.49
N ILE A 350 -21.36 -44.38 33.23
CA ILE A 350 -21.48 -45.17 32.01
C ILE A 350 -22.89 -45.01 31.45
N ASN A 351 -23.02 -44.93 30.13
CA ASN A 351 -24.33 -44.88 29.51
C ASN A 351 -25.05 -46.21 29.70
N ALA A 352 -26.30 -46.17 30.16
CA ALA A 352 -27.08 -47.37 30.50
C ALA A 352 -27.27 -48.33 29.33
N ARG A 353 -27.16 -47.84 28.08
CA ARG A 353 -27.22 -48.68 26.88
C ARG A 353 -26.13 -49.77 26.83
N TYR A 354 -25.03 -49.58 27.55
CA TYR A 354 -23.90 -50.51 27.60
C TYR A 354 -23.88 -51.32 28.90
N VAL A 355 -25.01 -51.41 29.58
CA VAL A 355 -25.12 -52.08 30.88
C VAL A 355 -26.26 -53.07 30.85
N ARG A 356 -25.96 -54.31 31.22
CA ARG A 356 -26.97 -55.33 31.48
C ARG A 356 -27.14 -55.47 32.99
N LEU A 357 -28.32 -55.09 33.48
CA LEU A 357 -28.65 -55.26 34.90
C LEU A 357 -28.92 -56.74 35.21
N VAL A 358 -28.51 -57.18 36.39
CA VAL A 358 -28.91 -58.49 36.93
C VAL A 358 -30.40 -58.43 37.24
N LYS A 359 -31.17 -59.42 36.78
CA LYS A 359 -32.60 -59.53 37.12
C LYS A 359 -32.72 -59.67 38.63
N THR A 360 -33.49 -58.78 39.24
CA THR A 360 -33.90 -58.96 40.63
C THR A 360 -35.07 -59.94 40.60
N ASP A 361 -34.83 -61.21 40.89
CA ASP A 361 -35.92 -62.14 41.14
C ASP A 361 -36.62 -61.66 42.43
N THR A 362 -37.81 -61.09 42.26
CA THR A 362 -38.75 -60.85 43.35
C THR A 362 -39.04 -62.19 44.02
N LEU A 363 -38.54 -62.38 45.25
CA LEU A 363 -39.06 -63.39 46.17
C LEU A 363 -40.49 -63.05 46.58
#